data_AF-A0A1B3X692-F1
#
_entry.id   AF-A0A1B3X692-F1
#
_cell.length_a   1.000
_cell.length_b   1.000
_cell.length_c   1.000
_cell.angle_alpha   90.00
_cell.angle_beta   90.00
_cell.angle_gamma   90.00
#
_symmetry.space_group_name_H-M   'P 1'
#
loop_
_entity.id
_entity.type
_entity.pdbx_description
1 polymer ?
#
loop_
_entity_poly.entity_id
_entity_poly.type
_entity_poly.pdbx_seq_one_letter_code
_entity_poly.pdbx_strand_id
1 'polypeptide(L)'
;MPDESYETARELWEKYRVLTHELLKFVDASEIDTFIELVEQRGQIVDLLQALPADPYRAGAEWAALDAEIRPLEMQIQYKARAWLNRSRRQNAAVHSYDLTGASPLGGNLNRRY
;
A
#
# COMPACT_ATOMS: atom_id res chain seq x y z
N MET A 1 -5.19 -16.84 31.37
CA MET A 1 -4.03 -16.03 31.78
C MET A 1 -4.09 -14.74 30.97
N PRO A 2 -4.48 -13.59 31.56
CA PRO A 2 -4.57 -12.30 30.86
C PRO A 2 -3.28 -11.90 30.13
N ASP A 3 -2.14 -12.33 30.66
CA ASP A 3 -0.81 -12.05 30.13
C ASP A 3 -0.57 -12.72 28.76
N GLU A 4 -1.13 -13.90 28.50
CA GLU A 4 -0.93 -14.62 27.24
C GLU A 4 -1.64 -13.93 26.07
N SER A 5 -2.86 -13.43 26.31
CA SER A 5 -3.60 -12.65 25.30
C SER A 5 -2.95 -11.29 25.04
N TYR A 6 -2.36 -10.66 26.07
CA TYR A 6 -1.59 -9.43 25.91
C TYR A 6 -0.34 -9.64 25.07
N GLU A 7 0.48 -10.64 25.39
CA GLU A 7 1.71 -10.93 24.63
C GLU A 7 1.39 -11.36 23.20
N THR A 8 0.34 -12.15 22.99
CA THR A 8 -0.10 -12.53 21.63
C THR A 8 -0.48 -11.31 20.80
N ALA A 9 -1.27 -10.39 21.36
CA ALA A 9 -1.65 -9.15 20.68
C ALA A 9 -0.42 -8.26 20.41
N ARG A 10 0.47 -8.13 21.40
CA ARG A 10 1.72 -7.37 21.28
C ARG A 10 2.63 -7.91 20.17
N GLU A 11 2.82 -9.22 20.09
CA GLU A 11 3.63 -9.85 19.04
C GLU A 11 3.07 -9.59 17.64
N LEU A 12 1.75 -9.65 17.47
CA LEU A 12 1.10 -9.35 16.20
C LEU A 12 1.28 -7.88 15.83
N TRP A 13 1.14 -6.95 16.78
CA TRP A 13 1.40 -5.54 16.55
C TRP A 13 2.87 -5.22 16.24
N GLU A 14 3.82 -5.93 16.84
CA GLU A 14 5.24 -5.77 16.50
C GLU A 14 5.53 -6.28 15.08
N LYS A 15 4.97 -7.43 14.69
CA LYS A 15 5.06 -7.92 13.30
C LYS A 15 4.45 -6.91 12.32
N TYR A 16 3.30 -6.34 12.66
CA TYR A 16 2.64 -5.30 11.88
C TYR A 16 3.52 -4.06 11.71
N ARG A 17 4.16 -3.62 12.80
CA ARG A 17 5.11 -2.50 12.82
C ARG A 17 6.30 -2.77 11.90
N VAL A 18 6.93 -3.94 12.02
CA VAL A 18 8.05 -4.35 11.16
C VAL A 18 7.65 -4.33 9.68
N LEU A 19 6.54 -4.97 9.32
CA LEU A 19 6.05 -4.99 7.93
C LEU A 19 5.70 -3.59 7.42
N THR A 20 5.20 -2.70 8.27
CA THR A 20 4.94 -1.30 7.91
C THR A 20 6.23 -0.57 7.56
N HIS A 21 7.32 -0.78 8.31
CA HIS A 21 8.63 -0.23 7.97
C HIS A 21 9.21 -0.83 6.69
N GLU A 22 9.10 -2.14 6.50
CA GLU A 22 9.56 -2.79 5.26
C GLU A 22 8.81 -2.27 4.04
N LEU A 23 7.48 -2.12 4.10
CA LEU A 23 6.69 -1.55 3.02
C LEU A 23 7.19 -0.17 2.57
N LEU A 24 7.64 0.67 3.51
CA LEU A 24 8.17 1.99 3.18
C LEU A 24 9.47 1.93 2.35
N LYS A 25 10.26 0.86 2.50
CA LYS A 25 11.48 0.67 1.69
C LYS A 25 11.15 0.35 0.23
N PHE A 26 10.07 -0.38 0.00
CA PHE A 26 9.70 -0.87 -1.33
C PHE A 26 8.68 -0.01 -2.05
N VAL A 27 7.94 0.87 -1.35
CA VAL A 27 6.87 1.68 -1.96
C VAL A 27 7.37 2.69 -3.02
N ASP A 28 8.63 3.11 -2.93
CA ASP A 28 9.28 3.95 -3.95
C ASP A 28 10.20 3.16 -4.90
N ALA A 29 10.42 1.87 -4.63
CA ALA A 29 11.27 1.01 -5.43
C ALA A 29 10.56 0.55 -6.71
N SER A 30 11.32 0.13 -7.71
CA SER A 30 10.78 -0.54 -8.92
C SER A 30 10.40 -2.01 -8.66
N GLU A 31 10.45 -2.47 -7.40
CA GLU A 31 10.21 -3.85 -6.97
C GLU A 31 8.77 -4.02 -6.50
N ILE A 32 7.83 -3.96 -7.45
CA ILE A 32 6.41 -4.03 -7.11
C ILE A 32 5.98 -5.38 -6.53
N ASP A 33 6.51 -6.48 -7.06
CA ASP A 33 6.08 -7.82 -6.63
C ASP A 33 6.37 -8.00 -5.13
N THR A 34 7.57 -7.60 -4.69
CA THR A 34 7.96 -7.55 -3.26
C THR A 34 7.03 -6.65 -2.44
N PHE A 35 6.65 -5.49 -2.95
CA PHE A 35 5.70 -4.62 -2.26
C PHE A 35 4.33 -5.27 -2.10
N ILE A 36 3.82 -5.95 -3.12
CA ILE A 36 2.53 -6.66 -3.08
C ILE A 36 2.59 -7.81 -2.07
N GLU A 37 3.66 -8.62 -2.10
CA GLU A 37 3.86 -9.71 -1.14
C GLU A 37 3.88 -9.21 0.31
N LEU A 38 4.55 -8.09 0.58
CA LEU A 38 4.58 -7.47 1.91
C LEU A 38 3.22 -6.93 2.34
N VAL A 39 2.42 -6.38 1.41
CA VAL A 39 1.03 -5.95 1.69
C VAL A 39 0.18 -7.16 2.06
N GLU A 40 0.31 -8.28 1.35
CA GLU A 40 -0.42 -9.51 1.65
C GLU A 40 -0.04 -10.08 3.03
N GLN A 41 1.27 -10.16 3.33
CA GLN A 41 1.75 -10.58 4.64
C GLN A 41 1.21 -9.70 5.77
N ARG A 42 1.20 -8.37 5.57
CA ARG A 42 0.65 -7.42 6.54
C ARG A 42 -0.86 -7.59 6.69
N GLY A 43 -1.56 -7.91 5.60
CA GLY A 43 -2.98 -8.26 5.60
C GLY A 43 -3.29 -9.46 6.49
N GLN A 44 -2.49 -10.53 6.40
CA GLN A 44 -2.63 -11.71 7.26
C GLN A 44 -2.48 -11.36 8.75
N ILE A 45 -1.56 -10.45 9.10
CA ILE A 45 -1.43 -9.98 10.49
C ILE A 45 -2.70 -9.23 10.94
N VAL A 46 -3.32 -8.42 10.07
CA VAL A 46 -4.59 -7.76 10.37
C VAL A 46 -5.70 -8.78 10.60
N ASP A 47 -5.79 -9.81 9.77
CA ASP A 47 -6.79 -10.87 9.92
C ASP A 47 -6.61 -11.61 11.25
N LEU A 48 -5.37 -11.90 11.64
CA LEU A 48 -5.05 -12.51 12.93
C LEU A 48 -5.42 -11.60 14.11
N LEU A 49 -5.13 -10.29 14.01
CA LEU A 49 -5.50 -9.30 15.02
C LEU A 49 -7.04 -9.18 15.16
N GLN A 50 -7.77 -9.22 14.05
CA GLN A 50 -9.24 -9.19 14.05
C GLN A 50 -9.87 -10.48 14.60
N ALA A 51 -9.18 -11.61 14.47
CA ALA A 51 -9.61 -12.89 15.02
C ALA A 51 -9.39 -13.01 16.54
N LEU A 52 -8.62 -12.10 17.15
CA LEU A 52 -8.45 -12.09 18.60
C LEU A 52 -9.79 -11.77 19.30
N PRO A 53 -10.16 -12.50 20.36
CA PRO A 53 -11.39 -12.21 21.11
C PRO A 53 -11.34 -10.87 21.85
N ALA A 54 -10.14 -10.39 22.17
CA ALA A 54 -9.88 -9.08 22.73
C ALA A 54 -8.45 -8.63 22.39
N ASP A 55 -8.24 -7.33 22.30
CA ASP A 55 -6.93 -6.70 22.12
C ASP A 55 -6.60 -5.85 23.37
N PRO A 56 -6.13 -6.48 24.46
CA PRO A 56 -5.77 -5.75 25.67
C PRO A 56 -4.49 -4.92 25.48
N TYR A 57 -3.66 -5.23 24.48
CA TYR A 57 -2.44 -4.47 24.18
C TYR A 57 -2.78 -3.03 23.77
N ARG A 58 -3.81 -2.83 22.95
CA ARG A 58 -4.28 -1.49 22.55
C ARG A 58 -4.80 -0.61 23.67
N ALA A 59 -5.17 -1.21 24.82
CA ALA A 59 -5.58 -0.46 26.00
C ALA A 59 -4.39 -0.04 26.89
N GLY A 60 -3.19 -0.57 26.62
CA GLY A 60 -1.97 -0.29 27.37
C GLY A 60 -1.26 1.00 26.96
N ALA A 61 -0.34 1.46 27.80
CA ALA A 61 0.48 2.65 27.50
C ALA A 61 1.47 2.43 26.35
N GLU A 62 1.95 1.18 26.15
CA GLU A 62 2.85 0.82 25.05
C GLU A 62 2.22 1.04 23.67
N TRP A 63 0.90 0.83 23.54
CA TRP A 63 0.18 1.07 22.31
C TRP A 63 0.28 2.54 21.86
N ALA A 64 0.22 3.50 22.77
CA ALA A 64 0.26 4.91 22.40
C ALA A 64 1.59 5.28 21.70
N ALA A 65 2.70 4.68 22.12
CA ALA A 65 4.00 4.87 21.47
C ALA A 65 4.05 4.22 20.09
N LEU A 66 3.57 2.97 19.99
CA LEU A 66 3.51 2.25 18.71
C LEU A 66 2.59 2.94 17.71
N ASP A 67 1.40 3.37 18.13
CA ASP A 67 0.42 4.10 17.32
C ASP A 67 0.96 5.43 16.81
N ALA A 68 1.66 6.19 17.66
CA ALA A 68 2.32 7.43 17.26
C ALA A 68 3.44 7.21 16.23
N GLU A 69 4.11 6.06 16.28
CA GLU A 69 5.13 5.67 15.30
C GLU A 69 4.50 5.22 13.97
N ILE A 70 3.54 4.28 13.99
CA ILE A 70 3.04 3.64 12.76
C ILE A 70 2.11 4.55 11.97
N ARG A 71 1.26 5.35 12.62
CA ARG A 71 0.23 6.16 11.95
C ARG A 71 0.76 7.06 10.82
N PRO A 72 1.85 7.84 11.03
CA PRO A 72 2.40 8.65 9.93
C PRO A 72 3.00 7.80 8.81
N LEU A 73 3.53 6.60 9.09
CA LEU A 73 4.08 5.69 8.08
C LEU A 73 2.96 5.10 7.21
N GLU A 74 1.85 4.71 7.81
CA GLU A 74 0.67 4.23 7.08
C GLU A 74 0.15 5.26 6.09
N MET A 75 0.03 6.51 6.54
CA MET A 75 -0.40 7.62 5.68
C MET A 75 0.56 7.80 4.49
N GLN A 76 1.87 7.71 4.73
CA GLN A 76 2.87 7.80 3.66
C GLN A 76 2.78 6.65 2.67
N ILE A 77 2.64 5.41 3.15
CA ILE A 77 2.48 4.22 2.31
C ILE A 77 1.23 4.35 1.44
N GLN A 78 0.09 4.73 2.03
CA GLN A 78 -1.16 4.94 1.29
C GLN A 78 -1.02 6.02 0.20
N TYR A 79 -0.42 7.16 0.55
CA TYR A 79 -0.20 8.25 -0.39
C TYR A 79 0.68 7.81 -1.57
N LYS A 80 1.81 7.16 -1.28
CA LYS A 80 2.77 6.70 -2.29
C LYS A 80 2.19 5.59 -3.16
N ALA A 81 1.49 4.61 -2.58
CA ALA A 81 0.78 3.57 -3.32
C ALA A 81 -0.25 4.17 -4.30
N ARG A 82 -1.00 5.20 -3.89
CA ARG A 82 -1.95 5.90 -4.76
C ARG A 82 -1.26 6.69 -5.87
N ALA A 83 -0.15 7.35 -5.57
CA ALA A 83 0.66 8.03 -6.57
C ALA A 83 1.23 7.05 -7.61
N TRP A 84 1.71 5.89 -7.15
CA TRP A 84 2.20 4.81 -7.99
C TRP A 84 1.09 4.25 -8.90
N LEU A 85 -0.09 3.92 -8.37
CA LEU A 85 -1.25 3.47 -9.16
C LEU A 85 -1.64 4.49 -10.25
N ASN A 86 -1.63 5.77 -9.91
CA ASN A 86 -1.92 6.84 -10.88
C ASN A 86 -0.85 6.93 -11.97
N ARG A 87 0.43 6.75 -11.63
CA ARG A 87 1.54 6.74 -12.60
C ARG A 87 1.43 5.54 -13.54
N SER A 88 1.20 4.34 -13.00
CA SER A 88 0.99 3.11 -13.78
C SER A 88 -0.15 3.26 -14.80
N ARG A 89 -1.30 3.81 -14.38
CA ARG A 89 -2.44 4.08 -15.29
C ARG A 89 -2.08 5.04 -16.43
N ARG A 90 -1.33 6.11 -16.14
CA ARG A 90 -0.89 7.08 -17.17
C ARG A 90 0.09 6.46 -18.16
N GLN A 91 1.01 5.62 -17.68
CA GLN A 91 1.95 4.90 -18.55
C GLN A 91 1.22 3.92 -19.48
N ASN A 92 0.26 3.14 -18.98
CA ASN A 92 -0.56 2.25 -19.81
C ASN A 92 -1.38 3.02 -20.86
N ALA A 93 -2.00 4.15 -20.49
CA ALA A 93 -2.72 4.99 -21.44
C ALA A 93 -1.81 5.56 -22.55
N ALA A 94 -0.57 5.93 -22.21
CA ALA A 94 0.41 6.40 -23.18
C ALA A 94 0.88 5.27 -24.12
N VAL A 95 1.11 4.06 -23.61
CA VAL A 95 1.45 2.89 -24.43
C VAL A 95 0.32 2.57 -25.43
N HIS A 96 -0.94 2.56 -24.98
CA HIS A 96 -2.09 2.35 -25.86
C HIS A 96 -2.26 3.45 -26.93
N SER A 97 -1.75 4.66 -26.69
CA SER A 97 -1.78 5.73 -27.70
C SER A 97 -0.83 5.46 -28.87
N TYR A 98 0.26 4.71 -28.67
CA TYR A 98 1.14 4.29 -29.76
C TYR A 98 0.51 3.22 -30.65
N ASP A 99 -0.26 2.28 -30.07
CA ASP A 99 -0.98 1.27 -30.86
C ASP A 99 -2.08 1.88 -31.73
N LEU A 100 -2.74 2.96 -31.26
CA LEU A 100 -3.74 3.69 -32.05
C LEU A 100 -3.13 4.57 -33.15
N THR A 101 -1.82 4.87 -33.09
CA THR A 101 -1.12 5.54 -34.20
C THR A 101 -0.65 4.60 -35.31
N GLY A 102 -0.76 3.27 -35.12
CA GLY A 102 -0.52 2.26 -36.16
C GLY A 102 -1.69 2.02 -37.11
N ALA A 103 -2.90 2.50 -36.76
CA ALA A 103 -4.10 2.39 -37.60
C ALA A 103 -4.55 3.79 -38.05
N SER A 104 -3.73 4.48 -38.83
CA SER A 104 -4.15 5.66 -39.59
C SER A 104 -4.33 5.29 -41.07
N PRO A 105 -5.56 5.06 -41.56
CA PRO A 105 -5.89 5.36 -42.93
C PRO A 105 -6.50 6.76 -42.94
N LEU A 106 -5.69 7.75 -43.34
CA LEU A 106 -6.09 8.98 -44.04
C LEU A 106 -7.56 9.41 -43.87
N GLY A 107 -7.85 10.19 -42.83
CA GLY A 107 -9.11 10.91 -42.66
C GLY A 107 -8.85 12.41 -42.59
N GLY A 108 -8.83 13.07 -43.74
CA GLY A 108 -8.51 14.49 -43.87
C GLY A 108 -9.49 15.40 -43.12
N ASN A 109 -8.94 16.42 -42.46
CA ASN A 109 -9.67 17.65 -42.19
C ASN A 109 -8.84 18.83 -42.72
N LEU A 110 -9.26 19.27 -43.91
CA LEU A 110 -8.97 20.57 -44.50
C LEU A 110 -9.31 21.66 -43.49
N ASN A 111 -8.30 22.30 -42.90
CA ASN A 111 -8.53 23.53 -42.16
C ASN A 111 -8.59 24.71 -43.15
N ARG A 112 -9.78 25.32 -43.20
CA ARG A 112 -10.23 26.36 -44.12
C ARG A 112 -9.77 27.73 -43.60
N ARG A 113 -9.09 28.49 -44.48
CA ARG A 113 -8.92 29.95 -44.55
C ARG A 113 -9.41 30.81 -43.35
N TYR A 114 -8.52 31.63 -42.79
CA TYR A 114 -8.55 33.10 -42.88
C TYR A 114 -7.12 33.64 -42.79
#